data_AF-A0A535FVC0-F1
#
_entry.id   AF-A0A535FVC0-F1
#
_cell.length_a   1.000
_cell.length_b   1.000
_cell.length_c   1.000
_cell.angle_alpha   90.00
_cell.angle_beta   90.00
_cell.angle_gamma   90.00
#
_symmetry.space_group_name_H-M   'P 1'
#
loop_
_entity.id
_entity.type
_entity.pdbx_description
1 polymer ?
#
loop_
_entity_poly.entity_id
_entity_poly.type
_entity_poly.pdbx_seq_one_letter_code
_entity_poly.pdbx_strand_id
1 'polypeptide(L)'
;MTEHQLDKGKCSGRERIIQATKTLAGERPFDDITIEEIIKTAELSRPAFYYHFTGGKEELRAELVHRGLLDDMPTQNTHLAILEAAVRIFARSGVSAATLEDIAAEAGVTRGTLCWHFHSKDDLVSAIIKHYGPHSILGPIVDQIEQDLQNGVQLDDESIIRRLAEGFYDAFAAQGDFARLAILLIYTHPQAAHVLADMVAKGRKRLTEYVRQRQEAGYFCKHIDPGLFVQVIAMIFAMRAIGRGLNDLLPFSHLSREEIIDQLVSLLLYGMVQRDQFPTDETRVAP
;
A
#
# COMPACT_ATOMS: atom_id res chain seq x y z
N MET A 1 -49.18 -49.41 -8.95
CA MET A 1 -49.16 -50.16 -7.68
C MET A 1 -47.70 -50.41 -7.36
N THR A 2 -47.07 -49.44 -6.68
CA THR A 2 -46.87 -49.35 -5.20
C THR A 2 -45.59 -50.11 -4.82
N GLU A 3 -44.66 -49.66 -3.98
CA GLU A 3 -44.44 -48.50 -3.08
C GLU A 3 -42.94 -48.62 -2.70
N HIS A 4 -42.13 -47.56 -2.78
CA HIS A 4 -41.81 -46.65 -1.66
C HIS A 4 -41.07 -47.33 -0.48
N GLN A 5 -39.78 -46.98 -0.29
CA GLN A 5 -38.93 -46.99 0.93
C GLN A 5 -37.46 -47.32 0.55
N LEU A 6 -36.38 -46.61 0.88
CA LEU A 6 -36.08 -45.48 1.77
C LEU A 6 -34.65 -44.99 1.39
N ASP A 7 -34.50 -43.93 0.59
CA ASP A 7 -33.23 -43.17 0.48
C ASP A 7 -33.35 -41.90 1.33
N LYS A 8 -33.46 -42.12 2.64
CA LYS A 8 -33.41 -41.07 3.65
C LYS A 8 -32.28 -41.41 4.61
N GLY A 9 -31.27 -40.55 4.63
CA GLY A 9 -30.53 -40.25 5.86
C GLY A 9 -29.07 -40.66 5.88
N LYS A 10 -28.22 -39.82 5.29
CA LYS A 10 -27.02 -39.28 5.96
C LYS A 10 -26.55 -38.07 5.18
N CYS A 11 -27.09 -36.90 5.54
CA CYS A 11 -26.43 -35.64 5.23
C CYS A 11 -25.01 -35.77 5.80
N SER A 12 -23.98 -35.77 4.93
CA SER A 12 -22.58 -35.92 5.35
C SER A 12 -22.28 -34.95 6.50
N GLY A 13 -21.45 -35.33 7.47
CA GLY A 13 -21.09 -34.45 8.60
C GLY A 13 -20.64 -33.06 8.11
N ARG A 14 -19.93 -33.03 6.97
CA ARG A 14 -19.57 -31.81 6.23
C ARG A 14 -20.77 -30.96 5.82
N GLU A 15 -21.83 -31.55 5.27
CA GLU A 15 -23.03 -30.84 4.81
C GLU A 15 -23.87 -30.32 5.97
N ARG A 16 -23.93 -31.07 7.09
CA ARG A 16 -24.59 -30.60 8.33
C ARG A 16 -23.92 -29.35 8.89
N ILE A 17 -22.59 -29.29 8.87
CA ILE A 17 -21.83 -28.11 9.29
C ILE A 17 -22.18 -26.92 8.40
N ILE A 18 -22.15 -27.10 7.07
CA ILE A 18 -22.46 -26.05 6.09
C ILE A 18 -23.89 -25.50 6.29
N GLN A 19 -24.90 -26.36 6.44
CA GLN A 19 -26.28 -25.92 6.66
C GLN A 19 -26.47 -25.23 8.01
N ALA A 20 -25.88 -25.76 9.08
CA ALA A 20 -25.93 -25.13 10.40
C ALA A 20 -25.35 -23.72 10.36
N THR A 21 -24.21 -23.55 9.70
CA THR A 21 -23.55 -22.26 9.59
C THR A 21 -24.30 -21.28 8.70
N LYS A 22 -24.91 -21.75 7.61
CA LYS A 22 -25.81 -20.93 6.78
C LYS A 22 -26.98 -20.37 7.60
N THR A 23 -27.63 -21.21 8.39
CA THR A 23 -28.76 -20.80 9.25
C THR A 23 -28.32 -19.72 10.24
N LEU A 24 -27.21 -19.96 10.96
CA LEU A 24 -26.67 -19.01 11.94
C LEU A 24 -26.22 -17.69 11.29
N ALA A 25 -25.71 -17.74 10.05
CA ALA A 25 -25.30 -16.55 9.29
C ALA A 25 -26.48 -15.75 8.72
N GLY A 26 -27.69 -16.31 8.68
CA GLY A 26 -28.91 -15.58 8.33
C GLY A 26 -29.40 -14.64 9.44
N GLU A 27 -28.96 -14.85 10.68
CA GLU A 27 -29.39 -14.08 11.85
C GLU A 27 -28.39 -13.00 12.28
N ARG A 28 -27.09 -13.25 12.04
CA ARG A 28 -25.99 -12.37 12.44
C ARG A 28 -24.74 -12.62 11.57
N PRO A 29 -23.76 -11.71 11.55
CA PRO A 29 -22.54 -11.87 10.76
C PRO A 29 -21.83 -13.20 11.04
N PHE A 30 -21.29 -13.85 10.00
CA PHE A 30 -20.60 -15.14 10.11
C PHE A 30 -19.51 -15.14 11.18
N ASP A 31 -18.84 -14.00 11.33
CA ASP A 31 -17.76 -13.84 12.27
C ASP A 31 -18.13 -13.94 13.74
N ASP A 32 -19.35 -13.60 14.10
CA ASP A 32 -19.84 -13.67 15.48
C ASP A 32 -20.23 -15.11 15.88
N ILE A 33 -20.25 -16.02 14.91
CA ILE A 33 -20.64 -17.42 15.11
C ILE A 33 -19.44 -18.25 15.59
N THR A 34 -19.49 -18.81 16.78
CA THR A 34 -18.41 -19.67 17.29
C THR A 34 -18.47 -21.08 16.72
N ILE A 35 -17.33 -21.78 16.69
CA ILE A 35 -17.29 -23.21 16.32
C ILE A 35 -18.20 -24.03 17.24
N GLU A 36 -18.32 -23.65 18.52
CA GLU A 36 -19.18 -24.33 19.50
C GLU A 36 -20.66 -24.22 19.16
N GLU A 37 -21.11 -23.06 18.70
CA GLU A 37 -22.49 -22.87 18.22
C GLU A 37 -22.76 -23.63 16.93
N ILE A 38 -21.79 -23.70 16.02
CA ILE A 38 -21.90 -24.46 14.77
C ILE A 38 -22.01 -25.96 15.07
N ILE A 39 -21.13 -26.53 15.89
CA ILE A 39 -21.18 -27.96 16.23
C ILE A 39 -22.43 -28.32 17.04
N LYS A 40 -22.90 -27.41 17.90
CA LYS A 40 -24.16 -27.58 18.64
C LYS A 40 -25.35 -27.62 17.69
N THR A 41 -25.41 -26.70 16.73
CA THR A 41 -26.48 -26.60 15.74
C THR A 41 -26.42 -27.74 14.71
N ALA A 42 -25.22 -28.19 14.35
CA ALA A 42 -24.99 -29.34 13.48
C ALA A 42 -25.13 -30.70 14.19
N GLU A 43 -25.31 -30.70 15.52
CA GLU A 43 -25.29 -31.89 16.41
C GLU A 43 -24.09 -32.80 16.15
N LEU A 44 -22.90 -32.20 16.14
CA LEU A 44 -21.62 -32.88 15.93
C LEU A 44 -20.66 -32.63 17.08
N SER A 45 -19.64 -33.47 17.18
CA SER A 45 -18.56 -33.27 18.14
C SER A 45 -17.48 -32.33 17.59
N ARG A 46 -16.73 -31.70 18.49
CA ARG A 46 -15.58 -30.84 18.11
C ARG A 46 -14.55 -31.58 17.25
N PRO A 47 -14.18 -32.85 17.51
CA PRO A 47 -13.33 -33.63 16.62
C PRO A 47 -13.92 -33.85 15.21
N ALA A 48 -15.25 -34.05 15.12
CA ALA A 48 -15.91 -34.22 13.82
C ALA A 48 -15.90 -32.95 12.96
N PHE A 49 -15.91 -31.76 13.59
CA PHE A 49 -15.73 -30.50 12.88
C PHE A 49 -14.35 -30.42 12.23
N TYR A 50 -13.28 -30.61 13.02
CA TYR A 50 -11.91 -30.54 12.52
C TYR A 50 -11.55 -31.69 11.56
N TYR A 51 -12.27 -32.81 11.61
CA TYR A 51 -12.14 -33.88 10.62
C TYR A 51 -12.58 -33.43 9.21
N HIS A 52 -13.59 -32.55 9.12
CA HIS A 52 -14.11 -32.04 7.84
C HIS A 52 -13.54 -30.69 7.43
N PHE A 53 -13.16 -29.86 8.41
CA PHE A 53 -12.60 -28.53 8.22
C PHE A 53 -11.36 -28.40 9.11
N THR A 54 -10.25 -28.98 8.63
CA THR A 54 -8.95 -28.97 9.32
C THR A 54 -8.40 -27.56 9.54
N GLY A 55 -8.64 -26.65 8.59
CA GLY A 55 -8.36 -25.23 8.67
C GLY A 55 -9.37 -24.45 9.53
N GLY A 56 -10.28 -25.14 10.21
CA GLY A 56 -11.19 -24.55 11.18
C GLY A 56 -12.31 -23.72 10.54
N LYS A 57 -12.72 -22.66 11.24
CA LYS A 57 -13.81 -21.76 10.81
C LYS A 57 -13.51 -21.06 9.47
N GLU A 58 -12.23 -20.84 9.14
CA GLU A 58 -11.82 -20.18 7.90
C GLU A 58 -11.94 -21.08 6.67
N GLU A 59 -11.61 -22.38 6.78
CA GLU A 59 -11.84 -23.34 5.69
C GLU A 59 -13.35 -23.49 5.40
N LEU A 60 -14.15 -23.51 6.46
CA LEU A 60 -15.61 -23.53 6.36
C LEU A 60 -16.17 -22.26 5.69
N ARG A 61 -15.62 -21.09 6.04
CA ARG A 61 -15.96 -19.82 5.40
C ARG A 61 -15.70 -19.86 3.89
N ALA A 62 -14.51 -20.27 3.49
CA ALA A 62 -14.11 -20.36 2.09
C ALA A 62 -15.06 -21.29 1.30
N GLU A 63 -15.43 -22.44 1.87
CA GLU A 63 -16.39 -23.37 1.27
C GLU A 63 -17.79 -22.74 1.14
N LEU A 64 -18.27 -22.04 2.17
CA LEU A 64 -19.59 -21.40 2.15
C LEU A 64 -19.66 -20.30 1.09
N VAL A 65 -18.60 -19.52 0.95
CA VAL A 65 -18.54 -18.46 -0.07
C VAL A 65 -18.41 -19.05 -1.48
N HIS A 66 -17.60 -20.10 -1.66
CA HIS A 66 -17.52 -20.80 -2.95
C HIS A 66 -18.87 -21.37 -3.40
N ARG A 67 -19.72 -21.76 -2.46
CA ARG A 67 -21.09 -22.23 -2.70
C ARG A 67 -22.12 -21.10 -2.85
N GLY A 68 -21.73 -19.83 -2.71
CA GLY A 68 -22.64 -18.68 -2.74
C GLY A 68 -23.62 -18.67 -1.57
N LEU A 69 -23.23 -19.23 -0.42
CA LEU A 69 -24.06 -19.31 0.79
C LEU A 69 -23.73 -18.22 1.83
N LEU A 70 -22.68 -17.45 1.59
CA LEU A 70 -22.30 -16.26 2.33
C LEU A 70 -21.92 -15.16 1.33
N ASP A 71 -22.46 -13.95 1.53
CA ASP A 71 -22.15 -12.78 0.69
C ASP A 71 -20.79 -12.16 1.04
N ASP A 72 -20.26 -12.43 2.25
CA ASP A 72 -18.95 -11.96 2.71
C ASP A 72 -17.82 -12.83 2.14
N MET A 73 -17.52 -12.66 0.84
CA MET A 73 -16.10 -12.57 0.50
C MET A 73 -15.60 -11.32 1.22
N PRO A 74 -14.50 -11.39 1.98
CA PRO A 74 -13.81 -10.18 2.37
C PRO A 74 -13.45 -9.42 1.09
N THR A 75 -14.21 -8.38 0.81
CA THR A 75 -14.17 -7.68 -0.47
C THR A 75 -12.84 -6.93 -0.57
N GLN A 76 -12.50 -6.47 -1.77
CA GLN A 76 -11.38 -5.55 -1.91
C GLN A 76 -11.54 -4.31 -1.00
N ASN A 77 -12.79 -3.91 -0.70
CA ASN A 77 -13.08 -2.85 0.27
C ASN A 77 -12.72 -3.26 1.71
N THR A 78 -12.98 -4.51 2.12
CA THR A 78 -12.61 -5.02 3.44
C THR A 78 -11.09 -5.07 3.61
N HIS A 79 -10.36 -5.51 2.58
CA HIS A 79 -8.90 -5.48 2.58
C HIS A 79 -8.36 -4.05 2.77
N LEU A 80 -8.91 -3.08 2.04
CA LEU A 80 -8.52 -1.67 2.16
C LEU A 80 -8.86 -1.09 3.54
N ALA A 81 -10.05 -1.37 4.07
CA ALA A 81 -10.46 -0.93 5.40
C ALA A 81 -9.50 -1.44 6.50
N ILE A 82 -9.05 -2.69 6.40
CA ILE A 82 -8.06 -3.26 7.31
C ILE A 82 -6.71 -2.56 7.17
N LEU A 83 -6.26 -2.26 5.96
CA LEU A 83 -5.00 -1.54 5.76
C LEU A 83 -5.06 -0.11 6.32
N GLU A 84 -6.15 0.62 6.08
CA GLU A 84 -6.35 1.97 6.62
C GLU A 84 -6.36 1.98 8.15
N ALA A 85 -7.11 1.05 8.76
CA ALA A 85 -7.12 0.87 10.20
C ALA A 85 -5.73 0.56 10.76
N ALA A 86 -5.01 -0.36 10.12
CA ALA A 86 -3.65 -0.73 10.52
C ALA A 86 -2.69 0.48 10.42
N VAL A 87 -2.77 1.30 9.37
CA VAL A 87 -1.98 2.53 9.24
C VAL A 87 -2.24 3.46 10.43
N ARG A 88 -3.51 3.72 10.77
CA ARG A 88 -3.87 4.60 11.90
C ARG A 88 -3.36 4.06 13.24
N ILE A 89 -3.58 2.78 13.52
CA ILE A 89 -3.14 2.14 14.77
C ILE A 89 -1.61 2.15 14.88
N PHE A 90 -0.89 1.79 13.81
CA PHE A 90 0.57 1.77 13.82
C PHE A 90 1.17 3.17 13.94
N ALA A 91 0.58 4.19 13.29
CA ALA A 91 1.04 5.57 13.40
C ALA A 91 0.82 6.17 14.81
N ARG A 92 -0.21 5.70 15.53
CA ARG A 92 -0.55 6.14 16.90
C ARG A 92 0.28 5.45 17.98
N SER A 93 0.34 4.12 17.96
CA SER A 93 0.88 3.30 19.05
C SER A 93 2.22 2.64 18.71
N GLY A 94 2.64 2.67 17.45
CA GLY A 94 3.74 1.86 16.93
C GLY A 94 3.33 0.41 16.67
N VAL A 95 4.04 -0.25 15.74
CA VAL A 95 3.72 -1.62 15.32
C VAL A 95 3.91 -2.65 16.44
N SER A 96 4.90 -2.47 17.31
CA SER A 96 5.19 -3.42 18.39
C SER A 96 4.04 -3.47 19.41
N ALA A 97 3.49 -2.32 19.81
CA ALA A 97 2.42 -2.23 20.80
C ALA A 97 1.02 -2.48 20.22
N ALA A 98 0.83 -2.35 18.92
CA ALA A 98 -0.44 -2.64 18.25
C ALA A 98 -0.79 -4.14 18.30
N THR A 99 -2.06 -4.45 18.58
CA THR A 99 -2.59 -5.80 18.46
C THR A 99 -3.45 -5.94 17.20
N LEU A 100 -3.60 -7.18 16.73
CA LEU A 100 -4.46 -7.45 15.57
C LEU A 100 -5.96 -7.33 15.95
N GLU A 101 -6.27 -7.47 17.24
CA GLU A 101 -7.59 -7.17 17.81
C GLU A 101 -7.91 -5.67 17.72
N ASP A 102 -6.97 -4.79 18.06
CA ASP A 102 -7.16 -3.33 17.93
C ASP A 102 -7.44 -2.93 16.48
N ILE A 103 -6.71 -3.55 15.54
CA ILE A 103 -6.85 -3.27 14.10
C ILE A 103 -8.20 -3.77 13.57
N ALA A 104 -8.63 -4.97 13.98
CA ALA A 104 -9.93 -5.50 13.59
C ALA A 104 -11.06 -4.58 14.09
N ALA A 105 -11.01 -4.17 15.36
CA ALA A 105 -11.97 -3.25 15.95
C ALA A 105 -12.00 -1.88 15.22
N GLU A 106 -10.83 -1.31 14.92
CA GLU A 106 -10.71 -0.05 14.16
C GLU A 106 -11.24 -0.16 12.72
N ALA A 107 -11.06 -1.32 12.07
CA ALA A 107 -11.55 -1.59 10.72
C ALA A 107 -13.05 -1.93 10.67
N GLY A 108 -13.71 -2.11 11.83
CA GLY A 108 -15.09 -2.58 11.89
C GLY A 108 -15.26 -4.02 11.39
N VAL A 109 -14.20 -4.82 11.44
CA VAL A 109 -14.21 -6.25 11.06
C VAL A 109 -13.89 -7.09 12.28
N THR A 110 -14.11 -8.39 12.17
CA THR A 110 -13.72 -9.29 13.25
C THR A 110 -12.29 -9.81 13.08
N ARG A 111 -11.79 -10.42 14.14
CA ARG A 111 -10.47 -11.05 14.14
C ARG A 111 -10.34 -12.16 13.08
N GLY A 112 -11.41 -12.92 12.83
CA GLY A 112 -11.42 -13.99 11.82
C GLY A 112 -11.25 -13.42 10.41
N THR A 113 -12.05 -12.39 10.07
CA THR A 113 -11.94 -11.68 8.78
C THR A 113 -10.57 -11.04 8.58
N LEU A 114 -9.98 -10.45 9.63
CA LEU A 114 -8.61 -9.94 9.54
C LEU A 114 -7.59 -11.07 9.28
N CYS A 115 -7.65 -12.15 10.06
CA CYS A 115 -6.75 -13.31 9.94
C CYS A 115 -6.80 -13.97 8.55
N TRP A 116 -7.94 -13.86 7.86
CA TRP A 116 -8.10 -14.34 6.49
C TRP A 116 -7.26 -13.54 5.49
N HIS A 117 -7.23 -12.21 5.63
CA HIS A 117 -6.41 -11.35 4.76
C HIS A 117 -4.94 -11.33 5.16
N PHE A 118 -4.66 -11.32 6.46
CA PHE A 118 -3.31 -11.14 6.99
C PHE A 118 -3.06 -12.06 8.17
N HIS A 119 -2.03 -12.90 8.04
CA HIS A 119 -1.69 -13.88 9.06
C HIS A 119 -0.84 -13.29 10.20
N SER A 120 -0.15 -12.17 9.94
CA SER A 120 0.73 -11.50 10.90
C SER A 120 0.70 -9.97 10.76
N LYS A 121 1.26 -9.28 11.77
CA LYS A 121 1.52 -7.84 11.69
C LYS A 121 2.53 -7.50 10.60
N ASP A 122 3.49 -8.38 10.35
CA ASP A 122 4.50 -8.17 9.30
C ASP A 122 3.90 -8.27 7.89
N ASP A 123 2.88 -9.13 7.70
CA ASP A 123 2.11 -9.19 6.46
C ASP A 123 1.33 -7.89 6.23
N LEU A 124 0.69 -7.37 7.28
CA LEU A 124 0.01 -6.07 7.24
C LEU A 124 0.99 -4.95 6.87
N VAL A 125 2.13 -4.87 7.56
CA VAL A 125 3.14 -3.85 7.28
C VAL A 125 3.63 -3.95 5.83
N SER A 126 3.90 -5.16 5.36
CA SER A 126 4.32 -5.39 3.97
C SER A 126 3.25 -4.99 2.96
N ALA A 127 1.99 -5.29 3.23
CA ALA A 127 0.86 -4.92 2.38
C ALA A 127 0.61 -3.41 2.38
N ILE A 128 0.70 -2.75 3.54
CA ILE A 128 0.65 -1.29 3.68
C ILE A 128 1.74 -0.65 2.82
N ILE A 129 3.00 -1.10 2.95
CA ILE A 129 4.11 -0.57 2.15
C ILE A 129 3.87 -0.75 0.65
N LYS A 130 3.35 -1.92 0.23
CA LYS A 130 3.06 -2.18 -1.19
C LYS A 130 1.94 -1.29 -1.72
N HIS A 131 0.92 -1.04 -0.92
CA HIS A 131 -0.27 -0.32 -1.34
C HIS A 131 -0.07 1.21 -1.30
N TYR A 132 0.53 1.71 -0.22
CA TYR A 132 0.68 3.13 0.07
C TYR A 132 2.09 3.66 -0.24
N GLY A 133 3.07 2.77 -0.46
CA GLY A 133 4.44 3.16 -0.79
C GLY A 133 4.53 4.11 -1.98
N PRO A 134 5.57 4.97 -2.06
CA PRO A 134 5.71 5.98 -3.12
C PRO A 134 5.60 5.41 -4.54
N HIS A 135 5.95 4.14 -4.71
CA HIS A 135 5.86 3.45 -6.00
C HIS A 135 4.43 3.21 -6.48
N SER A 136 3.42 3.14 -5.59
CA SER A 136 2.03 2.93 -6.02
C SER A 136 1.45 4.11 -6.79
N ILE A 137 2.00 5.32 -6.58
CA ILE A 137 1.58 6.54 -7.28
C ILE A 137 2.58 6.92 -8.37
N LEU A 138 3.88 6.85 -8.07
CA LEU A 138 4.90 7.21 -9.05
C LEU A 138 5.07 6.16 -10.15
N GLY A 139 4.89 4.87 -9.85
CA GLY A 139 5.00 3.79 -10.83
C GLY A 139 4.11 4.01 -12.05
N PRO A 140 2.77 4.15 -11.87
CA PRO A 140 1.85 4.43 -12.96
C PRO A 140 2.19 5.70 -13.77
N ILE A 141 2.68 6.75 -13.11
CA ILE A 141 3.07 8.00 -13.78
C ILE A 141 4.28 7.77 -14.69
N VAL A 142 5.31 7.08 -14.19
CA VAL A 142 6.48 6.76 -15.00
C VAL A 142 6.10 5.81 -16.15
N ASP A 143 5.24 4.82 -15.89
CA ASP A 143 4.73 3.91 -16.92
C ASP A 143 3.97 4.66 -18.01
N GLN A 144 3.12 5.63 -17.63
CA GLN A 144 2.38 6.46 -18.58
C GLN A 144 3.31 7.34 -19.42
N ILE A 145 4.33 7.96 -18.81
CA ILE A 145 5.32 8.75 -19.53
C ILE A 145 6.06 7.89 -20.56
N GLU A 146 6.51 6.69 -20.16
CA GLU A 146 7.17 5.77 -21.08
C GLU A 146 6.26 5.32 -22.22
N GLN A 147 4.97 5.04 -21.94
CA GLN A 147 3.99 4.69 -22.96
C GLN A 147 3.73 5.86 -23.93
N ASP A 148 3.58 7.08 -23.42
CA ASP A 148 3.38 8.27 -24.26
C ASP A 148 4.58 8.46 -25.22
N LEU A 149 5.80 8.33 -24.72
CA LEU A 149 7.02 8.41 -25.53
C LEU A 149 7.09 7.29 -26.59
N GLN A 150 6.73 6.06 -26.22
CA GLN A 150 6.67 4.93 -27.16
C GLN A 150 5.60 5.12 -28.24
N ASN A 151 4.49 5.77 -27.91
CA ASN A 151 3.41 6.11 -28.83
C ASN A 151 3.73 7.34 -29.71
N GLY A 152 4.92 7.92 -29.57
CA GLY A 152 5.36 9.07 -30.37
C GLY A 152 4.81 10.42 -29.91
N VAL A 153 4.27 10.50 -28.69
CA VAL A 153 3.92 11.79 -28.08
C VAL A 153 5.22 12.55 -27.81
N GLN A 154 5.34 13.76 -28.37
CA GLN A 154 6.43 14.65 -28.01
C GLN A 154 6.16 15.23 -26.63
N LEU A 155 6.94 14.77 -25.64
CA LEU A 155 7.01 15.35 -24.31
C LEU A 155 8.38 16.02 -24.16
N ASP A 156 8.38 17.30 -23.79
CA ASP A 156 9.60 17.99 -23.41
C ASP A 156 10.00 17.66 -21.96
N ASP A 157 11.25 17.99 -21.60
CA ASP A 157 11.79 17.72 -20.27
C ASP A 157 10.97 18.38 -19.17
N GLU A 158 10.45 19.59 -19.43
CA GLU A 158 9.62 20.31 -18.47
C GLU A 158 8.32 19.56 -18.19
N SER A 159 7.60 19.10 -19.22
CA SER A 159 6.36 18.33 -19.04
C SER A 159 6.61 17.04 -18.27
N ILE A 160 7.72 16.34 -18.54
CA ILE A 160 8.08 15.10 -17.84
C ILE A 160 8.37 15.40 -16.37
N ILE A 161 9.24 16.37 -16.08
CA ILE A 161 9.62 16.74 -14.71
C ILE A 161 8.41 17.27 -13.94
N ARG A 162 7.52 18.01 -14.59
CA ARG A 162 6.27 18.50 -14.01
C ARG A 162 5.32 17.38 -13.61
N ARG A 163 5.06 16.41 -14.51
CA ARG A 163 4.24 15.22 -14.19
C ARG A 163 4.82 14.42 -13.03
N LEU A 164 6.14 14.30 -12.98
CA LEU A 164 6.83 13.65 -11.86
C LEU A 164 6.66 14.46 -10.56
N ALA A 165 6.86 15.78 -10.59
CA ALA A 165 6.69 16.66 -9.44
C ALA A 165 5.25 16.63 -8.90
N GLU A 166 4.25 16.65 -9.78
CA GLU A 166 2.84 16.45 -9.43
C GLU A 166 2.62 15.09 -8.76
N GLY A 167 3.13 14.02 -9.36
CA GLY A 167 3.05 12.67 -8.79
C GLY A 167 3.70 12.54 -7.42
N PHE A 168 4.87 13.13 -7.24
CA PHE A 168 5.55 13.19 -5.95
C PHE A 168 4.71 13.99 -4.94
N TYR A 169 4.25 15.18 -5.31
CA TYR A 169 3.42 16.00 -4.45
C TYR A 169 2.17 15.25 -4.00
N ASP A 170 1.42 14.66 -4.94
CA ASP A 170 0.17 13.98 -4.65
C ASP A 170 0.40 12.70 -3.83
N ALA A 171 1.47 11.94 -4.09
CA ALA A 171 1.83 10.78 -3.29
C ALA A 171 2.07 11.12 -1.81
N PHE A 172 2.76 12.23 -1.59
CA PHE A 172 3.11 12.72 -0.28
C PHE A 172 1.97 13.54 0.36
N ALA A 173 1.09 14.18 -0.42
CA ALA A 173 -0.08 14.96 0.00
C ALA A 173 -1.32 14.10 0.32
N ALA A 174 -1.49 12.95 -0.33
CA ALA A 174 -2.62 12.07 -0.06
C ALA A 174 -2.44 11.26 1.24
N GLN A 175 -1.20 11.04 1.72
CA GLN A 175 -0.94 9.98 2.70
C GLN A 175 -0.11 10.40 3.93
N GLY A 176 -0.51 11.46 4.64
CA GLY A 176 0.24 11.99 5.78
C GLY A 176 0.54 10.94 6.86
N ASP A 177 -0.44 10.09 7.19
CA ASP A 177 -0.28 9.02 8.19
C ASP A 177 0.67 7.92 7.72
N PHE A 178 0.62 7.55 6.45
CA PHE A 178 1.56 6.59 5.88
C PHE A 178 2.98 7.14 5.83
N ALA A 179 3.18 8.41 5.45
CA ALA A 179 4.52 9.01 5.43
C ALA A 179 5.15 9.00 6.83
N ARG A 180 4.37 9.33 7.87
CA ARG A 180 4.79 9.22 9.28
C ARG A 180 5.09 7.77 9.67
N LEU A 181 4.22 6.84 9.28
CA LEU A 181 4.42 5.41 9.53
C LEU A 181 5.67 4.88 8.83
N ALA A 182 5.93 5.27 7.59
CA ALA A 182 7.10 4.84 6.82
C ALA A 182 8.41 5.25 7.51
N ILE A 183 8.48 6.48 8.04
CA ILE A 183 9.61 6.90 8.87
C ILE A 183 9.73 5.99 10.10
N LEU A 184 8.63 5.81 10.84
CA LEU A 184 8.64 5.00 12.05
C LEU A 184 9.13 3.58 11.75
N LEU A 185 8.65 2.96 10.67
CA LEU A 185 9.03 1.64 10.22
C LEU A 185 10.52 1.53 9.89
N ILE A 186 11.10 2.54 9.23
CA ILE A 186 12.54 2.58 8.91
C ILE A 186 13.39 2.46 10.18
N TYR A 187 12.98 3.11 11.27
CA TYR A 187 13.74 3.12 12.53
C TYR A 187 13.42 1.96 13.47
N THR A 188 12.23 1.36 13.37
CA THR A 188 11.74 0.40 14.37
C THR A 188 11.58 -1.02 13.85
N HIS A 189 11.53 -1.23 12.53
CA HIS A 189 11.24 -2.54 11.91
C HIS A 189 12.20 -2.81 10.72
N PRO A 190 13.33 -3.49 10.93
CA PRO A 190 14.35 -3.69 9.90
C PRO A 190 13.84 -4.35 8.61
N GLN A 191 12.95 -5.35 8.72
CA GLN A 191 12.36 -6.01 7.56
C GLN A 191 11.51 -5.05 6.72
N ALA A 192 10.70 -4.21 7.37
CA ALA A 192 9.90 -3.18 6.72
C ALA A 192 10.78 -2.14 6.01
N ALA A 193 11.90 -1.76 6.65
CA ALA A 193 12.89 -0.85 6.06
C ALA A 193 13.48 -1.43 4.76
N HIS A 194 13.80 -2.73 4.72
CA HIS A 194 14.28 -3.39 3.51
C HIS A 194 13.24 -3.39 2.39
N VAL A 195 11.97 -3.70 2.69
CA VAL A 195 10.89 -3.68 1.69
C VAL A 195 10.68 -2.27 1.12
N LEU A 196 10.68 -1.25 1.98
CA LEU A 196 10.64 0.16 1.57
C LEU A 196 11.84 0.53 0.68
N ALA A 197 13.05 0.14 1.09
CA ALA A 197 14.28 0.42 0.35
C ALA A 197 14.27 -0.22 -1.05
N ASP A 198 13.87 -1.48 -1.16
CA ASP A 198 13.77 -2.20 -2.44
C ASP A 198 12.77 -1.53 -3.39
N MET A 199 11.63 -1.09 -2.85
CA MET A 199 10.61 -0.38 -3.62
C MET A 199 11.12 0.98 -4.12
N VAL A 200 11.76 1.77 -3.24
CA VAL A 200 12.36 3.06 -3.61
C VAL A 200 13.49 2.86 -4.62
N ALA A 201 14.31 1.83 -4.46
CA ALA A 201 15.43 1.54 -5.36
C ALA A 201 14.96 1.25 -6.79
N LYS A 202 13.86 0.49 -6.95
CA LYS A 202 13.26 0.20 -8.27
C LYS A 202 12.79 1.47 -8.98
N GLY A 203 12.04 2.33 -8.28
CA GLY A 203 11.57 3.60 -8.83
C GLY A 203 12.71 4.55 -9.19
N ARG A 204 13.70 4.67 -8.29
CA ARG A 204 14.89 5.52 -8.49
C ARG A 204 15.66 5.14 -9.75
N LYS A 205 15.84 3.84 -10.02
CA LYS A 205 16.63 3.37 -11.18
C LYS A 205 16.14 3.95 -12.51
N ARG A 206 14.81 4.01 -12.73
CA ARG A 206 14.22 4.54 -13.98
C ARG A 206 14.47 6.04 -14.14
N LEU A 207 14.27 6.81 -13.06
CA LEU A 207 14.51 8.25 -13.07
C LEU A 207 15.99 8.60 -13.25
N THR A 208 16.88 7.86 -12.60
CA THR A 208 18.33 8.04 -12.75
C THR A 208 18.77 7.76 -14.19
N GLU A 209 18.21 6.72 -14.82
CA GLU A 209 18.50 6.37 -16.21
C GLU A 209 18.01 7.45 -17.19
N TYR A 210 16.81 8.01 -16.97
CA TYR A 210 16.31 9.15 -17.75
C TYR A 210 17.27 10.33 -17.71
N VAL A 211 17.69 10.76 -16.50
CA VAL A 211 18.62 11.88 -16.32
C VAL A 211 19.95 11.61 -17.02
N ARG A 212 20.48 10.37 -16.93
CA ARG A 212 21.71 9.95 -17.61
C ARG A 212 21.60 10.11 -19.14
N GLN A 213 20.50 9.66 -19.74
CA GLN A 213 20.29 9.78 -21.19
C GLN A 213 20.24 11.25 -21.65
N ARG A 214 19.57 12.12 -20.89
CA ARG A 214 19.52 13.56 -21.18
C ARG A 214 20.88 14.24 -21.02
N GLN A 215 21.72 13.79 -20.09
CA GLN A 215 23.11 14.23 -19.96
C GLN A 215 23.98 13.79 -21.14
N GLU A 216 23.82 12.55 -21.61
CA GLU A 216 24.55 12.02 -22.77
C GLU A 216 24.19 12.77 -24.06
N ALA A 217 22.91 13.11 -24.23
CA ALA A 217 22.41 13.90 -25.35
C ALA A 217 22.73 15.41 -25.27
N GLY A 218 23.34 15.87 -24.16
CA GLY A 218 23.76 17.28 -24.00
C GLY A 218 22.64 18.25 -23.63
N TYR A 219 21.48 17.75 -23.18
CA TYR A 219 20.42 18.61 -22.66
C TYR A 219 20.65 18.97 -21.19
N PHE A 220 21.17 18.02 -20.40
CA PHE A 220 21.47 18.20 -18.98
C PHE A 220 22.97 18.22 -18.69
N CYS A 221 23.37 18.94 -17.65
CA CYS A 221 24.75 19.09 -17.26
C CYS A 221 25.34 17.78 -16.68
N LYS A 222 26.55 17.40 -17.12
CA LYS A 222 27.21 16.13 -16.75
C LYS A 222 27.87 16.11 -15.37
N HIS A 223 28.03 17.27 -14.72
CA HIS A 223 28.74 17.37 -13.44
C HIS A 223 27.86 17.09 -12.21
N ILE A 224 26.55 16.92 -12.40
CA ILE A 224 25.62 16.54 -11.35
C ILE A 224 25.39 15.03 -11.44
N ASP A 225 25.64 14.31 -10.35
CA ASP A 225 25.33 12.88 -10.28
C ASP A 225 23.80 12.64 -10.42
N PRO A 226 23.35 11.80 -11.36
CA PRO A 226 21.92 11.52 -11.55
C PRO A 226 21.23 10.93 -10.33
N GLY A 227 21.93 10.12 -9.52
CA GLY A 227 21.40 9.54 -8.30
C GLY A 227 21.15 10.59 -7.22
N LEU A 228 22.12 11.48 -7.02
CA LEU A 228 22.00 12.62 -6.11
C LEU A 228 20.84 13.53 -6.51
N PHE A 229 20.71 13.86 -7.80
CA PHE A 229 19.62 14.71 -8.29
C PHE A 229 18.24 14.13 -7.98
N VAL A 230 18.01 12.86 -8.33
CA VAL A 230 16.74 12.16 -8.05
C VAL A 230 16.48 12.09 -6.54
N GLN A 231 17.52 11.88 -5.73
CA GLN A 231 17.40 11.88 -4.27
C GLN A 231 16.97 13.24 -3.72
N VAL A 232 17.56 14.35 -4.19
CA VAL A 232 17.20 15.70 -3.76
C VAL A 232 15.75 16.02 -4.11
N ILE A 233 15.30 15.67 -5.32
CA ILE A 233 13.89 15.80 -5.71
C ILE A 233 12.98 15.08 -4.72
N ALA A 234 13.23 13.79 -4.49
CA ALA A 234 12.40 12.98 -3.60
C ALA A 234 12.38 13.56 -2.16
N MET A 235 13.51 14.08 -1.67
CA MET A 235 13.60 14.66 -0.33
C MET A 235 12.83 15.98 -0.17
N ILE A 236 12.79 16.82 -1.21
CA ILE A 236 12.03 18.08 -1.19
C ILE A 236 10.54 17.80 -0.93
N PHE A 237 9.98 16.80 -1.61
CA PHE A 237 8.57 16.41 -1.43
C PHE A 237 8.34 15.64 -0.13
N ALA A 238 9.25 14.73 0.24
CA ALA A 238 9.14 13.97 1.49
C ALA A 238 9.13 14.88 2.73
N MET A 239 10.03 15.87 2.80
CA MET A 239 10.12 16.79 3.95
C MET A 239 8.81 17.57 4.17
N ARG A 240 8.12 17.93 3.09
CA ARG A 240 6.82 18.62 3.15
C ARG A 240 5.69 17.72 3.67
N ALA A 241 5.70 16.43 3.34
CA ALA A 241 4.72 15.47 3.84
C ALA A 241 4.92 15.11 5.31
N ILE A 242 6.16 14.78 5.68
CA ILE A 242 6.56 14.53 7.08
C ILE A 242 6.22 15.76 7.92
N GLY A 243 6.44 16.92 7.32
CA GLY A 243 6.16 18.21 7.89
C GLY A 243 4.69 18.56 8.01
N ARG A 244 3.64 17.84 7.55
CA ARG A 244 2.25 18.38 7.66
C ARG A 244 1.88 18.86 9.06
N GLY A 245 2.08 18.05 10.09
CA GLY A 245 1.83 18.46 11.47
C GLY A 245 2.74 19.59 11.96
N LEU A 246 3.96 19.72 11.39
CA LEU A 246 4.88 20.81 11.69
C LEU A 246 4.66 22.07 10.83
N ASN A 247 4.15 21.92 9.60
CA ASN A 247 3.82 22.96 8.62
C ASN A 247 2.52 23.64 9.00
N ASP A 248 1.57 22.89 9.57
CA ASP A 248 0.36 23.46 10.17
C ASP A 248 0.73 24.34 11.39
N LEU A 249 1.84 24.02 12.07
CA LEU A 249 2.39 24.80 13.19
C LEU A 249 3.38 25.89 12.74
N LEU A 250 4.03 25.73 11.57
CA LEU A 250 5.04 26.61 10.99
C LEU A 250 4.92 26.60 9.45
N PRO A 251 3.99 27.36 8.86
CA PRO A 251 3.84 27.39 7.41
C PRO A 251 5.06 28.08 6.78
N PHE A 252 5.97 27.30 6.18
CA PHE A 252 7.18 27.84 5.53
C PHE A 252 6.87 28.69 4.29
N SER A 253 5.69 28.54 3.68
CA SER A 253 5.19 29.41 2.61
C SER A 253 3.67 29.30 2.44
N HIS A 254 2.99 30.37 2.01
CA HIS A 254 1.55 30.42 1.70
C HIS A 254 1.21 30.08 0.24
N LEU A 255 2.10 29.35 -0.43
CA LEU A 255 1.95 29.03 -1.86
C LEU A 255 0.91 27.93 -2.07
N SER A 256 0.12 28.07 -3.12
CA SER A 256 -0.79 27.04 -3.62
C SER A 256 -0.02 25.82 -4.18
N ARG A 257 -0.72 24.69 -4.37
CA ARG A 257 -0.15 23.48 -4.99
C ARG A 257 0.52 23.79 -6.33
N GLU A 258 -0.14 24.55 -7.19
CA GLU A 258 0.36 24.91 -8.53
C GLU A 258 1.63 25.76 -8.44
N GLU A 259 1.63 26.81 -7.63
CA GLU A 259 2.81 27.67 -7.44
C GLU A 259 4.00 26.91 -6.87
N ILE A 260 3.77 25.94 -5.97
CA ILE A 260 4.82 25.07 -5.43
C ILE A 260 5.41 24.23 -6.56
N ILE A 261 4.58 23.57 -7.36
CA ILE A 261 5.03 22.71 -8.45
C ILE A 261 5.80 23.53 -9.48
N ASP A 262 5.27 24.69 -9.89
CA ASP A 262 5.94 25.60 -10.84
C ASP A 262 7.33 26.03 -10.37
N GLN A 263 7.43 26.49 -9.13
CA GLN A 263 8.71 26.95 -8.58
C GLN A 263 9.70 25.80 -8.42
N LEU A 264 9.25 24.62 -8.02
CA LEU A 264 10.12 23.44 -7.89
C LEU A 264 10.60 22.94 -9.24
N VAL A 265 9.71 22.81 -10.24
CA VAL A 265 10.08 22.43 -11.61
C VAL A 265 11.08 23.42 -12.17
N SER A 266 10.85 24.72 -11.98
CA SER A 266 11.78 25.77 -12.38
C SER A 266 13.15 25.60 -11.71
N LEU A 267 13.21 25.46 -10.39
CA LEU A 267 14.47 25.27 -9.66
C LEU A 267 15.24 24.03 -10.15
N LEU A 268 14.55 22.92 -10.38
CA LEU A 268 15.14 21.68 -10.86
C LEU A 268 15.70 21.83 -12.28
N LEU A 269 14.92 22.42 -13.20
CA LEU A 269 15.36 22.67 -14.58
C LEU A 269 16.50 23.67 -14.64
N TYR A 270 16.41 24.81 -13.96
CA TYR A 270 17.50 25.79 -13.92
C TYR A 270 18.80 25.21 -13.36
N GLY A 271 18.71 24.25 -12.44
CA GLY A 271 19.87 23.54 -11.89
C GLY A 271 20.46 22.50 -12.84
N MET A 272 19.66 21.86 -13.70
CA MET A 272 20.08 20.74 -14.55
C MET A 272 20.38 21.10 -16.01
N VAL A 273 19.74 22.12 -16.56
CA VAL A 273 19.91 22.49 -17.96
C VAL A 273 21.36 22.88 -18.21
N GLN A 274 21.94 22.36 -19.30
CA GLN A 274 23.29 22.72 -19.70
C GLN A 274 23.39 24.23 -19.90
N ARG A 275 24.33 24.87 -19.20
CA ARG A 275 24.64 26.30 -19.36
C ARG A 275 25.88 26.44 -20.21
N ASP A 276 25.88 27.41 -21.12
CA ASP A 276 26.99 27.63 -22.05
C ASP A 276 28.29 28.06 -21.36
N GLN A 277 28.26 28.49 -20.10
CA GLN A 277 29.45 28.81 -19.28
C GLN A 277 29.10 28.68 -17.78
N PHE A 278 29.78 27.78 -17.07
CA PHE A 278 30.07 28.03 -15.65
C PHE A 278 31.29 28.96 -15.64
N PRO A 279 31.35 30.03 -14.81
CA PRO A 279 32.61 30.70 -14.56
C PRO A 279 33.53 29.66 -13.95
N THR A 280 34.49 29.17 -14.72
CA THR A 280 35.62 28.42 -14.17
C THR A 280 36.32 29.37 -13.22
N ASP A 281 36.39 28.96 -11.96
CA ASP A 281 37.05 29.67 -10.88
C ASP A 281 38.58 29.68 -11.15
N GLU A 282 39.02 30.46 -12.15
CA GLU A 282 40.44 30.72 -12.48
C GLU A 282 41.05 31.78 -11.57
N THR A 283 40.36 32.20 -10.50
CA THR A 283 40.89 33.13 -9.49
C THR A 283 41.24 32.48 -8.16
N ARG A 284 41.48 31.15 -8.12
CA ARG A 284 42.26 30.56 -7.03
C ARG A 284 43.74 30.90 -7.21
N VAL A 285 44.07 32.09 -6.73
CA VAL A 285 45.33 32.51 -6.09
C VAL A 285 46.52 31.60 -6.40
N ALA A 286 47.34 32.04 -7.36
CA ALA A 286 48.73 31.61 -7.49
C ALA A 286 49.55 32.10 -6.28
N PRO A 287 50.69 31.43 -5.99
CA PRO A 287 51.09 30.91 -4.68
C PRO A 287 51.49 31.95 -3.62
#